data_AF-A0A353M2K4-F1
#
_entry.id   AF-A0A353M2K4-F1
#
_cell.length_a   1.000
_cell.length_b   1.000
_cell.length_c   1.000
_cell.angle_alpha   90.00
_cell.angle_beta   90.00
_cell.angle_gamma   90.00
#
_symmetry.space_group_name_H-M   'P 1'
#
loop_
_entity.id
_entity.type
_entity.pdbx_description
1 polymer ?
#
loop_
_entity_poly.entity_id
_entity_poly.type
_entity_poly.pdbx_seq_one_letter_code
_entity_poly.pdbx_strand_id
1 'polypeptide(L)'
;AEEAEIFLPIKPGTNVALFNGLMNVIINEDLMDQEYVKNRTEGFEELWEIVKEYTPQKVGEICGIDPEDLKKAARLYATADKAPLFYAMG
;
A
#
# COMPACT_ATOMS: atom_id res chain seq x y z
N ALA A 1 -4.19 -2.46 17.88
CA ALA A 1 -4.68 -1.16 17.39
C ALA A 1 -4.22 -0.04 18.31
N GLU A 2 -4.36 -0.18 19.63
CA GLU A 2 -3.97 0.85 20.61
C GLU A 2 -2.48 1.25 20.55
N GLU A 3 -1.59 0.28 20.28
CA GLU A 3 -0.14 0.50 20.15
C GLU A 3 0.31 0.83 18.70
N ALA A 4 -0.62 1.01 17.76
CA ALA A 4 -0.27 1.26 16.37
C ALA A 4 -0.09 2.76 16.11
N GLU A 5 1.04 3.13 15.46
CA GLU A 5 1.24 4.50 14.96
C GLU A 5 0.14 4.91 13.97
N ILE A 6 -0.28 3.96 13.12
CA ILE A 6 -1.39 4.14 12.18
C ILE A 6 -2.30 2.92 12.25
N PHE A 7 -3.59 3.16 12.51
CA PHE A 7 -4.63 2.14 12.48
C PHE A 7 -5.61 2.43 11.35
N LEU A 8 -5.71 1.51 10.37
CA LEU A 8 -6.64 1.62 9.24
C LEU A 8 -7.80 0.63 9.42
N PRO A 9 -8.97 1.06 9.96
CA PRO A 9 -10.12 0.20 10.18
C PRO A 9 -10.90 -0.02 8.87
N ILE A 10 -10.31 -0.76 7.94
CA ILE A 10 -10.94 -1.01 6.63
C ILE A 10 -12.23 -1.84 6.74
N LYS A 11 -13.12 -1.69 5.76
CA LYS A 11 -14.29 -2.56 5.59
C LYS A 11 -13.85 -4.02 5.31
N PRO A 12 -14.54 -5.03 5.87
CA PRO A 12 -14.23 -6.43 5.58
C PRO A 12 -14.22 -6.74 4.08
N GLY A 13 -13.23 -7.53 3.64
CA GLY A 13 -13.08 -7.94 2.24
C GLY A 13 -12.41 -6.91 1.32
N THR A 14 -11.92 -5.78 1.85
CA THR A 14 -11.29 -4.71 1.05
C THR A 14 -9.76 -4.70 1.08
N ASN A 15 -9.13 -5.73 1.68
CA ASN A 15 -7.67 -5.86 1.81
C ASN A 15 -6.91 -5.66 0.48
N VAL A 16 -7.40 -6.24 -0.62
CA VAL A 16 -6.73 -6.12 -1.93
C VAL A 16 -6.72 -4.67 -2.41
N ALA A 17 -7.82 -3.94 -2.22
CA ALA A 17 -7.88 -2.52 -2.56
C ALA A 17 -6.91 -1.71 -1.69
N LEU A 18 -6.81 -2.02 -0.39
CA LEU A 18 -5.85 -1.39 0.51
C LEU A 18 -4.41 -1.57 0.02
N PHE A 19 -3.98 -2.80 -0.24
CA PHE A 19 -2.61 -3.07 -0.69
C PHE A 19 -2.30 -2.45 -2.05
N ASN A 20 -3.25 -2.47 -2.98
CA ASN A 20 -3.09 -1.77 -4.26
C ASN A 20 -2.95 -0.26 -4.04
N GLY A 21 -3.70 0.33 -3.11
CA GLY A 21 -3.57 1.73 -2.74
C GLY A 21 -2.23 2.08 -2.11
N LEU A 22 -1.70 1.21 -1.24
CA LEU A 22 -0.36 1.38 -0.68
C LEU A 22 0.71 1.35 -1.78
N MET A 23 0.66 0.35 -2.67
CA MET A 23 1.58 0.26 -3.81
C MET A 23 1.46 1.47 -4.74
N ASN A 24 0.25 1.96 -5.00
CA ASN A 24 0.01 3.14 -5.83
C ASN A 24 0.76 4.37 -5.28
N VAL A 25 0.66 4.62 -3.98
CA VAL A 25 1.38 5.73 -3.34
C VAL A 25 2.89 5.52 -3.43
N ILE A 26 3.39 4.33 -3.08
CA ILE A 26 4.83 4.03 -3.07
C ILE A 26 5.45 4.20 -4.47
N ILE A 27 4.77 3.73 -5.51
CA ILE A 27 5.26 3.82 -6.90
C ILE A 27 5.22 5.27 -7.39
N ASN A 28 4.11 6.00 -7.17
CA ASN A 28 3.98 7.39 -7.63
C ASN A 28 4.90 8.37 -6.90
N GLU A 29 5.26 8.09 -5.66
CA GLU A 29 6.18 8.92 -4.86
C GLU A 29 7.64 8.49 -4.99
N ASP A 30 7.94 7.53 -5.86
CA ASP A 30 9.30 7.01 -6.11
C ASP A 30 10.00 6.47 -4.85
N LEU A 31 9.23 5.78 -3.98
CA LEU A 31 9.70 5.25 -2.70
C LEU A 31 10.08 3.76 -2.75
N MET A 32 9.91 3.11 -3.90
CA MET A 32 10.30 1.70 -4.07
C MET A 32 11.80 1.54 -4.32
N ASP A 33 12.35 0.40 -3.92
CA ASP A 33 13.70 0.01 -4.32
C ASP A 33 13.70 -0.42 -5.80
N GLN A 34 13.98 0.55 -6.68
CA GLN A 34 13.98 0.35 -8.13
C GLN A 34 14.99 -0.71 -8.58
N GLU A 35 16.17 -0.79 -7.94
CA GLU A 35 17.21 -1.75 -8.32
C GLU A 35 16.78 -3.17 -7.96
N TYR A 36 16.17 -3.34 -6.78
CA TYR A 36 15.62 -4.62 -6.36
C TYR A 36 14.48 -5.06 -7.28
N VAL A 37 13.51 -4.18 -7.55
CA VAL A 37 12.38 -4.47 -8.44
C VAL A 37 12.89 -4.90 -9.81
N LYS A 38 13.82 -4.14 -10.41
CA LYS A 38 14.39 -4.45 -11.72
C LYS A 38 15.14 -5.78 -11.77
N ASN A 39 15.88 -6.13 -10.74
CA ASN A 39 16.82 -7.27 -10.78
C ASN A 39 16.28 -8.55 -10.12
N ARG A 40 15.23 -8.46 -9.32
CA ARG A 40 14.72 -9.55 -8.48
C ARG A 40 13.22 -9.82 -8.62
N THR A 41 12.53 -9.08 -9.48
CA THR A 41 11.10 -9.26 -9.73
C THR A 41 10.79 -9.27 -11.22
N GLU A 42 9.57 -9.68 -11.58
CA GLU A 42 9.04 -9.68 -12.94
C GLU A 42 7.58 -9.23 -12.91
N GLY A 43 7.04 -8.77 -14.04
CA GLY A 43 5.63 -8.39 -14.15
C GLY A 43 5.28 -7.01 -13.56
N PHE A 44 6.25 -6.10 -13.45
CA PHE A 44 6.03 -4.77 -12.87
C PHE A 44 5.09 -3.92 -13.72
N GLU A 45 5.24 -3.97 -15.05
CA GLU A 45 4.40 -3.24 -15.99
C GLU A 45 2.93 -3.70 -15.88
N GLU A 46 2.67 -5.01 -15.85
CA GLU A 46 1.34 -5.57 -15.67
C GLU A 46 0.74 -5.23 -14.30
N LEU A 47 1.56 -5.26 -13.24
CA LEU A 47 1.17 -4.80 -11.91
C LEU A 47 0.74 -3.33 -11.95
N TRP A 48 1.54 -2.47 -12.59
CA TRP A 48 1.28 -1.04 -12.65
C TRP A 48 -0.02 -0.71 -13.40
N GLU A 49 -0.33 -1.44 -14.47
CA GLU A 49 -1.59 -1.27 -15.21
C GLU A 49 -2.83 -1.47 -14.31
N ILE A 50 -2.73 -2.32 -13.29
CA ILE A 50 -3.77 -2.54 -12.30
C ILE A 50 -3.69 -1.48 -11.20
N VAL A 51 -2.50 -1.29 -10.62
CA VAL A 51 -2.29 -0.48 -9.42
C VAL A 51 -2.55 1.00 -9.66
N LYS A 52 -2.28 1.54 -10.85
CA LYS A 52 -2.51 2.95 -11.18
C LYS A 52 -3.96 3.40 -10.98
N GLU A 53 -4.90 2.46 -11.12
CA GLU A 53 -6.33 2.69 -10.96
C GLU A 53 -6.77 2.75 -9.48
N TYR A 54 -5.92 2.40 -8.52
CA TYR A 54 -6.21 2.41 -7.08
C TYR A 54 -5.62 3.65 -6.41
N THR A 55 -6.13 4.82 -6.81
CA THR A 55 -5.73 6.09 -6.18
C THR A 55 -6.15 6.13 -4.71
N PRO A 56 -5.48 6.94 -3.86
CA PRO A 56 -5.83 7.05 -2.44
C PRO A 56 -7.29 7.40 -2.20
N GLN A 57 -7.88 8.27 -3.02
CA GLN A 57 -9.29 8.65 -2.93
C GLN A 57 -10.21 7.45 -3.17
N LYS A 58 -9.98 6.71 -4.27
CA LYS A 58 -10.79 5.53 -4.60
C LYS A 58 -10.64 4.43 -3.54
N VAL A 59 -9.43 4.21 -3.05
CA VAL A 59 -9.16 3.22 -2.00
C VAL A 59 -9.82 3.63 -0.69
N GLY A 60 -9.80 4.92 -0.35
CA GLY A 60 -10.50 5.47 0.81
C GLY A 60 -12.00 5.22 0.76
N GLU A 61 -12.64 5.42 -0.40
CA GLU A 61 -14.06 5.11 -0.59
C GLU A 61 -14.37 3.60 -0.45
N ILE A 62 -13.59 2.75 -1.14
CA ILE A 62 -13.76 1.29 -1.11
C ILE A 62 -13.58 0.77 0.31
N CYS A 63 -12.47 1.14 0.97
CA CYS A 63 -12.09 0.62 2.27
C CYS A 63 -12.80 1.33 3.42
N GLY A 64 -13.37 2.52 3.23
CA GLY A 64 -13.98 3.32 4.29
C GLY A 64 -12.96 3.97 5.23
N ILE A 65 -11.82 4.43 4.70
CA ILE A 65 -10.75 5.08 5.47
C ILE A 65 -10.42 6.46 4.88
N ASP A 66 -9.72 7.29 5.65
CA ASP A 66 -9.18 8.56 5.14
C ASP A 66 -8.03 8.29 4.13
N PRO A 67 -8.11 8.82 2.89
CA PRO A 67 -7.02 8.74 1.92
C PRO A 67 -5.67 9.26 2.43
N GLU A 68 -5.65 10.23 3.35
CA GLU A 68 -4.40 10.74 3.91
C GLU A 68 -3.75 9.74 4.87
N ASP A 69 -4.54 8.95 5.60
CA ASP A 69 -3.98 7.92 6.47
C ASP A 69 -3.40 6.76 5.67
N LEU A 70 -3.98 6.43 4.51
CA LEU A 70 -3.38 5.50 3.55
C LEU A 70 -2.01 5.99 3.07
N LYS A 71 -1.89 7.27 2.70
CA LYS A 71 -0.61 7.85 2.26
C LYS A 71 0.43 7.83 3.37
N LYS A 72 0.04 8.19 4.60
CA LYS A 72 0.93 8.10 5.77
C LYS A 72 1.42 6.67 5.98
N ALA A 73 0.53 5.68 5.91
CA ALA A 73 0.89 4.27 6.06
C ALA A 73 1.85 3.80 4.97
N ALA A 74 1.60 4.16 3.72
CA ALA A 74 2.47 3.83 2.59
C ALA A 74 3.89 4.41 2.75
N ARG A 75 3.99 5.70 3.10
CA ARG A 75 5.28 6.37 3.35
C ARG A 75 6.02 5.79 4.54
N LEU A 76 5.31 5.54 5.65
CA LEU A 76 5.89 4.93 6.84
C LEU A 76 6.48 3.55 6.53
N TYR A 77 5.75 2.74 5.76
CA TYR A 77 6.19 1.40 5.37
C TYR A 77 7.40 1.44 4.43
N ALA A 78 7.35 2.27 3.38
CA ALA A 78 8.39 2.31 2.35
C ALA A 78 9.71 2.96 2.79
N THR A 79 9.68 3.81 3.82
CA THR A 79 10.89 4.52 4.29
C THR A 79 11.55 3.86 5.50
N ALA A 80 10.97 2.80 6.05
CA ALA A 80 11.59 2.03 7.11
C ALA A 80 12.78 1.22 6.57
N ASP A 81 13.89 1.15 7.31
CA ASP A 81 15.06 0.32 6.94
C ASP A 81 14.67 -1.16 6.73
N LYS A 82 13.74 -1.66 7.56
CA LYS A 82 13.18 -3.01 7.47
C LYS A 82 11.71 -3.01 7.86
N ALA A 83 10.85 -3.52 6.99
CA ALA A 83 9.41 -3.56 7.20
C ALA A 83 8.87 -5.00 7.03
N PRO A 84 8.90 -5.84 8.09
CA PRO A 84 8.30 -7.16 8.03
C PRO A 84 6.75 -7.08 8.00
N LEU A 85 6.13 -7.84 7.10
CA LEU A 85 4.67 -7.99 7.04
C LEU A 85 4.24 -9.24 7.83
N PHE A 86 3.51 -9.03 8.93
CA PHE A 86 2.91 -10.12 9.71
C PHE A 86 1.41 -10.19 9.44
N TYR A 87 0.92 -11.36 9.07
CA TYR A 87 -0.51 -11.61 8.83
C TYR A 87 -0.93 -12.98 9.42
N ALA A 88 -2.23 -13.13 9.70
CA ALA A 88 -2.82 -14.37 10.20
C ALA A 88 -4.11 -14.68 9.41
N MET A 89 -5.21 -14.97 10.11
CA MET A 89 -6.51 -15.22 9.48
C MET A 89 -7.31 -13.91 9.40
N GLY A 90 -7.22 -13.19 8.27
CA GLY A 90 -8.09 -12.06 7.92
C GLY A 90 -7.40 -10.87 7.26
#